data_AF-A0A497GEM8-F1
#
_entry.id   AF-A0A497GEM8-F1
#
_cell.length_a   1.000
_cell.length_b   1.000
_cell.length_c   1.000
_cell.angle_alpha   90.00
_cell.angle_beta   90.00
_cell.angle_gamma   90.00
#
_symmetry.space_group_name_H-M   'P 1'
#
loop_
_entity.id
_entity.type
_entity.pdbx_description
1 polymer ?
#
loop_
_entity_poly.entity_id
_entity_poly.type
_entity_poly.pdbx_seq_one_letter_code
_entity_poly.pdbx_strand_id
1 'polypeptide(L)'
;MAPRIKIEDTLPSGEKITITLEGPEISKTRVLQILDLLKIMSGDVGEVEQSTLKERIWSVIKERFGGGEWFTIRDVHRAVLEFEPGIRISTVATYVTRFVAEGRLIKRGRRPATKYRVRTAAVRA
;
A
#
# COMPACT_ATOMS: atom_id res chain seq x y z
N MET A 1 -28.35 18.49 17.88
CA MET A 1 -28.22 17.08 18.30
C MET A 1 -26.77 16.69 18.08
N ALA A 2 -26.07 16.22 19.10
CA ALA A 2 -24.68 15.76 18.94
C ALA A 2 -24.65 14.47 18.12
N PRO A 3 -23.80 14.34 17.08
CA PRO A 3 -23.63 13.08 16.38
C PRO A 3 -23.17 11.98 17.35
N ARG A 4 -23.73 10.78 17.16
CA ARG A 4 -23.40 9.58 17.91
C ARG A 4 -23.02 8.48 16.93
N ILE A 5 -21.84 7.90 17.10
CA ILE A 5 -21.35 6.78 16.30
C ILE A 5 -21.13 5.60 17.23
N LYS A 6 -21.69 4.44 16.87
CA LYS A 6 -21.49 3.19 17.58
C LYS A 6 -20.81 2.20 16.63
N ILE A 7 -19.69 1.64 17.07
CA ILE A 7 -18.90 0.64 16.36
C ILE A 7 -18.95 -0.63 17.20
N GLU A 8 -19.42 -1.73 16.62
CA GLU A 8 -19.40 -3.06 17.26
C GLU A 8 -18.55 -3.98 16.40
N ASP A 9 -17.60 -4.67 17.02
CA ASP A 9 -16.76 -5.67 16.36
C ASP A 9 -16.58 -6.90 17.25
N THR A 10 -16.37 -8.05 16.63
CA THR A 10 -16.12 -9.32 17.31
C THR A 10 -14.77 -9.84 16.88
N LEU A 11 -13.82 -9.85 17.81
CA LEU A 11 -12.46 -10.31 17.55
C LEU A 11 -12.43 -11.82 17.31
N PRO A 12 -11.45 -12.36 16.56
CA PRO A 12 -11.28 -13.80 16.37
C PRO A 12 -11.02 -14.59 17.66
N SER A 13 -10.60 -13.91 18.73
CA SER A 13 -10.50 -14.46 20.10
C SER A 13 -11.86 -14.77 20.74
N GLY A 14 -12.97 -14.34 20.13
CA GLY A 14 -14.33 -14.46 20.66
C GLY A 14 -14.77 -13.28 21.54
N GLU A 15 -13.92 -12.26 21.70
CA GLU A 15 -14.20 -11.06 22.48
C GLU A 15 -15.06 -10.08 21.65
N LYS A 16 -16.14 -9.56 22.25
CA LYS A 16 -16.96 -8.51 21.63
C LYS A 16 -16.51 -7.13 22.12
N ILE A 17 -16.14 -6.25 21.19
CA ILE A 17 -15.78 -4.86 21.47
C ILE A 17 -16.89 -3.94 20.98
N THR A 18 -17.27 -2.97 21.81
CA THR A 18 -18.27 -1.94 21.46
C THR A 18 -17.73 -0.58 21.83
N ILE A 19 -17.54 0.30 20.84
CA ILE A 19 -17.03 1.67 21.01
C ILE A 19 -18.15 2.64 20.65
N THR A 20 -18.48 3.55 21.56
CA THR A 20 -19.48 4.60 21.34
C THR A 20 -18.83 5.97 21.44
N LEU A 21 -18.89 6.75 20.37
CA LEU A 21 -18.44 8.13 20.31
C LEU A 21 -19.65 9.06 20.32
N GLU A 22 -19.70 9.96 21.30
CA GLU A 22 -20.72 11.00 21.42
C GLU A 22 -20.02 12.34 21.62
N GLY A 23 -20.40 13.35 20.83
CA GLY A 23 -19.84 14.68 20.98
C GLY A 23 -20.33 15.66 19.92
N PRO A 24 -20.21 16.98 20.16
CA PRO A 24 -20.68 18.00 19.22
C PRO A 24 -19.89 17.98 17.90
N GLU A 25 -18.62 17.57 17.93
CA GLU A 25 -17.75 17.46 16.76
C GLU A 25 -17.04 16.10 16.73
N ILE A 26 -17.63 15.15 16.02
CA ILE A 26 -16.94 13.89 15.69
C ILE A 26 -16.12 14.12 14.42
N SER A 27 -14.79 14.23 14.60
CA SER A 27 -13.85 14.33 13.48
C SER A 27 -13.73 12.99 12.76
N LYS A 28 -13.81 13.01 11.41
CA LYS A 28 -13.56 11.85 10.54
C LYS A 28 -12.21 11.19 10.85
N THR A 29 -11.18 11.98 11.15
CA THR A 29 -9.84 11.48 11.48
C THR A 29 -9.83 10.63 12.75
N ARG A 30 -10.60 11.01 13.78
CA ARG A 30 -10.69 10.25 15.04
C ARG A 30 -11.41 8.92 14.84
N VAL A 31 -12.44 8.89 13.99
CA VAL A 31 -13.15 7.66 13.65
C VAL A 31 -12.23 6.69 12.90
N LEU A 32 -11.45 7.19 11.94
CA LEU A 32 -10.48 6.37 11.19
C LEU A 32 -9.41 5.78 12.11
N GLN A 33 -8.85 6.56 13.04
CA GLN A 33 -7.86 6.05 14.00
C GLN A 33 -8.40 4.92 14.89
N ILE A 34 -9.68 4.98 15.28
CA ILE A 34 -10.31 3.93 16.08
C ILE A 34 -10.54 2.67 15.24
N LEU A 35 -10.93 2.81 13.97
CA LEU A 35 -11.03 1.68 13.05
C LEU A 35 -9.67 1.01 12.82
N ASP A 36 -8.60 1.79 12.71
CA ASP A 36 -7.25 1.26 12.57
C ASP A 36 -6.81 0.48 13.82
N LEU A 37 -7.12 0.99 15.03
CA LEU A 37 -6.88 0.28 16.28
C LEU A 37 -7.66 -1.05 16.37
N LEU A 38 -8.93 -1.06 15.94
CA LEU A 38 -9.74 -2.29 15.93
C LEU A 38 -9.16 -3.36 15.00
N LYS A 39 -8.66 -2.96 13.82
CA LYS A 39 -7.97 -3.87 12.88
C LYS A 39 -6.70 -4.48 13.48
N ILE A 40 -5.93 -3.69 14.23
CA ILE A 40 -4.73 -4.18 14.92
C ILE A 40 -5.13 -5.22 15.98
N MET A 41 -6.21 -4.96 16.73
CA MET A 41 -6.68 -5.85 17.79
C MET A 41 -7.31 -7.15 17.26
N SER A 42 -7.97 -7.10 16.09
CA SER A 42 -8.62 -8.28 15.50
C SER A 42 -7.63 -9.30 14.96
N GLY A 43 -6.33 -9.05 15.02
CA GLY A 43 -5.34 -9.93 14.39
C GLY A 43 -5.51 -10.02 12.87
N ASP A 44 -6.37 -9.16 12.31
CA ASP A 44 -6.41 -8.84 10.88
C ASP A 44 -5.22 -7.92 10.59
N VAL A 45 -4.01 -8.46 10.84
CA VAL A 45 -2.76 -7.95 10.29
C VAL A 45 -2.69 -8.27 8.79
N GLY A 46 -3.76 -7.95 8.08
CA GLY A 46 -3.79 -7.66 6.66
C GLY A 46 -3.69 -6.15 6.48
N GLU A 47 -2.46 -5.65 6.35
CA GLU A 47 -2.17 -4.35 5.70
C GLU A 47 -2.61 -3.05 6.41
N VAL A 48 -2.46 -2.97 7.73
CA VAL A 48 -2.23 -1.67 8.40
C VAL A 48 -0.86 -1.66 9.09
N GLU A 49 0.15 -2.23 8.42
CA GLU A 49 1.51 -1.79 8.68
C GLU A 49 1.66 -0.38 8.08
N GLN A 50 2.42 0.46 8.76
CA GLN A 50 3.00 1.66 8.17
C GLN A 50 3.82 1.24 6.95
N SER A 51 3.16 1.07 5.80
CA SER A 51 3.77 0.47 4.64
C SER A 51 5.04 1.22 4.34
N THR A 52 6.17 0.51 4.41
CA THR A 52 7.47 1.13 4.21
C THR A 52 7.47 1.79 2.84
N LEU A 53 8.29 2.83 2.62
CA LEU A 53 8.37 3.47 1.29
C LEU A 53 8.59 2.42 0.16
N LYS A 54 9.29 1.33 0.48
CA LYS A 54 9.44 0.16 -0.38
C LYS A 54 8.10 -0.49 -0.71
N GLU A 55 7.27 -0.85 0.28
CA GLU A 55 5.95 -1.44 0.04
C GLU A 55 5.02 -0.52 -0.73
N ARG A 56 4.99 0.78 -0.42
CA ARG A 56 4.17 1.76 -1.14
C ARG A 56 4.52 1.80 -2.63
N ILE A 57 5.82 1.91 -2.93
CA ILE A 57 6.30 1.88 -4.32
C ILE A 57 5.95 0.53 -4.98
N TRP A 58 6.05 -0.58 -4.24
CA TRP A 58 5.69 -1.88 -4.76
C TRP A 58 4.20 -2.00 -5.09
N SER A 59 3.30 -1.51 -4.23
CA SER A 59 1.85 -1.49 -4.47
C SER A 59 1.51 -0.66 -5.69
N VAL A 60 2.07 0.54 -5.84
CA VAL A 60 1.91 1.37 -7.05
C VAL A 60 2.36 0.62 -8.31
N ILE A 61 3.49 -0.10 -8.24
CA ILE A 61 3.97 -0.90 -9.37
C ILE A 61 2.99 -2.03 -9.71
N LYS A 62 2.47 -2.75 -8.72
CA LYS A 62 1.49 -3.83 -8.93
C LYS A 62 0.19 -3.29 -9.54
N GLU A 63 -0.33 -2.19 -9.01
CA GLU A 63 -1.60 -1.60 -9.47
C GLU A 63 -1.51 -1.05 -10.90
N ARG A 64 -0.41 -0.36 -11.22
CA ARG A 64 -0.26 0.30 -12.54
C ARG A 64 0.38 -0.58 -13.60
N PHE A 65 1.22 -1.55 -13.23
CA PHE A 65 2.01 -2.35 -14.17
C PHE A 65 1.91 -3.86 -13.94
N GLY A 66 1.02 -4.31 -13.05
CA GLY A 66 0.79 -5.73 -12.76
C GLY A 66 0.24 -6.53 -13.94
N GLY A 67 -0.32 -5.87 -14.94
CA GLY A 67 -0.80 -6.47 -16.20
C GLY A 67 0.30 -7.08 -17.08
N GLY A 68 1.58 -6.96 -16.70
CA GLY A 68 2.71 -7.56 -17.42
C GLY A 68 3.24 -6.70 -18.57
N GLU A 69 2.87 -5.42 -18.60
CA GLU A 69 3.40 -4.43 -19.53
C GLU A 69 4.84 -4.01 -19.17
N TRP A 70 5.60 -3.58 -20.18
CA TRP A 70 6.95 -3.06 -19.97
C TRP A 70 6.93 -1.58 -19.65
N PHE A 71 7.53 -1.19 -18.53
CA PHE A 71 7.61 0.19 -18.07
C PHE A 71 9.06 0.64 -17.81
N THR A 72 9.28 1.95 -17.69
CA THR A 72 10.56 2.55 -17.36
C THR A 72 10.58 3.10 -15.94
N ILE A 73 11.77 3.46 -15.43
CA ILE A 73 11.88 4.14 -14.12
C ILE A 73 11.10 5.47 -14.12
N ARG A 74 11.02 6.17 -15.27
CA ARG A 74 10.26 7.42 -15.38
C ARG A 74 8.77 7.20 -15.23
N ASP A 75 8.26 6.09 -15.73
CA ASP A 75 6.84 5.74 -15.62
C ASP A 75 6.47 5.43 -14.16
N VAL A 76 7.32 4.65 -13.48
CA VAL A 76 7.15 4.38 -12.03
C VAL A 76 7.26 5.67 -11.22
N HIS A 77 8.24 6.52 -11.52
CA HIS A 77 8.42 7.77 -10.80
C HIS A 77 7.19 8.69 -10.93
N ARG A 78 6.62 8.79 -12.13
CA ARG A 78 5.38 9.54 -12.35
C ARG A 78 4.22 8.98 -11.54
N ALA A 79 4.04 7.66 -11.55
CA ALA A 79 2.97 7.01 -10.80
C ALA A 79 3.14 7.20 -9.28
N VAL A 80 4.37 7.14 -8.76
CA VAL A 80 4.64 7.32 -7.33
C VAL A 80 4.48 8.78 -6.90
N LEU A 81 4.77 9.75 -7.77
CA LEU A 81 4.58 11.17 -7.47
C LEU A 81 3.12 11.54 -7.15
N GLU A 82 2.14 10.77 -7.65
CA GLU A 82 0.72 10.96 -7.33
C GLU A 82 0.41 10.69 -5.83
N PHE A 83 1.23 9.86 -5.17
CA PHE A 83 1.01 9.41 -3.78
C PHE A 83 2.10 9.86 -2.79
N GLU A 84 3.33 10.07 -3.26
CA GLU A 84 4.48 10.54 -2.48
C GLU A 84 5.12 11.77 -3.16
N PRO A 85 4.52 12.96 -3.00
CA PRO A 85 5.03 14.20 -3.58
C PRO A 85 6.46 14.48 -3.12
N GLY A 86 7.35 14.84 -4.05
CA GLY A 86 8.74 15.19 -3.75
C GLY A 86 9.73 14.02 -3.73
N ILE A 87 9.29 12.79 -4.00
CA ILE A 87 10.22 11.67 -4.17
C ILE A 87 11.18 11.89 -5.34
N ARG A 88 12.48 11.69 -5.10
CA ARG A 88 13.51 11.79 -6.14
C ARG A 88 13.48 10.56 -7.05
N ILE A 89 13.71 10.76 -8.35
CA ILE A 89 13.79 9.67 -9.33
C ILE A 89 14.91 8.65 -8.99
N SER A 90 16.00 9.10 -8.35
CA SER A 90 17.08 8.23 -7.88
C SER A 90 16.64 7.27 -6.75
N THR A 91 15.75 7.74 -5.87
CA THR A 91 15.12 6.91 -4.84
C THR A 91 14.30 5.80 -5.48
N VAL A 92 13.45 6.14 -6.45
CA VAL A 92 12.67 5.16 -7.23
C VAL A 92 13.59 4.19 -7.96
N ALA A 93 14.64 4.66 -8.63
CA ALA A 93 15.61 3.81 -9.32
C ALA A 93 16.29 2.81 -8.38
N THR A 94 16.58 3.22 -7.14
CA THR A 94 17.15 2.36 -6.10
C THR A 94 16.19 1.23 -5.75
N TYR A 95 14.92 1.55 -5.48
CA TYR A 95 13.91 0.54 -5.16
C TYR A 95 13.61 -0.39 -6.32
N VAL A 96 13.48 0.13 -7.55
CA VAL A 96 13.30 -0.70 -8.75
C VAL A 96 14.45 -1.69 -8.93
N THR A 97 15.69 -1.25 -8.67
CA THR A 97 16.86 -2.14 -8.74
C THR A 97 16.80 -3.23 -7.66
N ARG A 98 16.38 -2.89 -6.43
CA ARG A 98 16.17 -3.86 -5.36
C ARG A 98 15.08 -4.88 -5.72
N PHE A 99 13.97 -4.45 -6.31
CA PHE A 99 12.92 -5.38 -6.75
C PHE A 99 13.35 -6.32 -7.87
N VAL A 100 14.28 -5.89 -8.74
CA VAL A 100 14.91 -6.81 -9.70
C VAL A 100 15.79 -7.83 -8.98
N ALA A 101 16.60 -7.40 -8.01
CA ALA A 101 17.44 -8.30 -7.21
C ALA A 101 16.62 -9.31 -6.39
N GLU A 102 15.47 -8.89 -5.87
CA GLU A 102 14.50 -9.73 -5.16
C GLU A 102 13.68 -10.64 -6.09
N GLY A 103 13.90 -10.58 -7.41
CA GLY A 103 13.20 -11.40 -8.39
C GLY A 103 11.76 -10.95 -8.68
N ARG A 104 11.27 -9.86 -8.08
CA ARG A 104 9.91 -9.34 -8.29
C ARG A 104 9.73 -8.70 -9.67
N LEU A 105 10.80 -8.11 -10.22
CA LEU A 105 10.81 -7.49 -11.54
C LEU A 105 11.77 -8.20 -12.50
N ILE A 106 11.42 -8.18 -13.78
CA ILE A 106 12.29 -8.58 -14.89
C ILE A 106 12.83 -7.32 -15.54
N LYS A 107 14.15 -7.26 -15.74
CA LYS A 107 14.83 -6.15 -16.42
C LYS A 107 15.24 -6.56 -17.83
N ARG A 108 15.02 -5.69 -18.82
CA ARG A 108 15.46 -5.87 -20.21
C ARG A 108 16.16 -4.61 -20.72
N GLY A 109 17.20 -4.82 -21.53
CA GLY A 109 17.95 -3.75 -22.20
C GLY A 109 19.08 -3.14 -21.36
N ARG A 110 19.85 -2.27 -21.99
CA ARG A 110 20.94 -1.48 -21.40
C ARG A 110 20.54 -0.01 -21.37
N ARG A 111 21.12 0.77 -20.45
CA ARG A 111 20.85 2.23 -20.38
C ARG A 111 21.11 2.87 -21.75
N PRO A 112 20.27 3.83 -22.21
CA PRO A 112 19.10 4.40 -21.52
C PRO A 112 17.79 3.64 -21.74
N ALA A 113 17.74 2.65 -22.64
CA ALA A 113 16.53 1.94 -23.04
C ALA A 113 16.12 0.80 -22.08
N THR A 114 16.49 0.90 -20.80
CA THR A 114 16.16 -0.13 -19.81
C THR A 114 14.66 -0.14 -19.53
N LYS A 115 14.03 -1.30 -19.71
CA LYS A 115 12.63 -1.54 -19.38
C LYS A 115 12.50 -2.60 -18.30
N TYR A 116 11.43 -2.52 -17.54
CA TYR A 116 11.10 -3.40 -16.42
C TYR A 116 9.68 -3.95 -16.62
N ARG A 117 9.41 -5.11 -16.03
CA ARG A 117 8.10 -5.75 -16.06
C ARG A 117 7.90 -6.53 -14.78
N VAL A 118 6.67 -6.56 -14.26
CA VAL A 118 6.33 -7.41 -13.12
C VAL A 118 6.50 -8.88 -13.51
N ARG A 119 7.20 -9.66 -12.66
CA ARG A 119 7.24 -11.11 -12.83
C ARG A 119 5.88 -11.65 -12.40
N THR A 120 4.99 -11.87 -13.36
CA THR A 120 3.78 -12.65 -13.11
C THR A 120 4.24 -14.05 -12.71
N ALA A 121 3.97 -14.46 -11.46
CA ALA A 121 4.02 -15.87 -11.13
C ALA A 121 2.96 -16.52 -12.02
N ALA A 122 3.39 -17.31 -13.00
CA ALA A 122 2.46 -18.12 -13.75
C ALA A 122 1.72 -18.96 -12.71
N VAL A 123 0.42 -18.68 -12.52
CA VAL A 123 -0.48 -19.63 -11.90
C VAL A 123 -0.37 -20.86 -12.79
N ARG A 124 0.41 -21.85 -12.35
CA ARG A 124 0.35 -23.18 -12.92
C ARG A 124 -1.06 -23.66 -12.60
N ALA A 125 -1.88 -23.73 -13.64
CA ALA A 125 -3.12 -24.49 -13.64
C ALA A 125 -2.83 -25.96 -13.34
#